data_AF-A0A2R7QYM3-F1
#
_entry.id   AF-A0A2R7QYM3-F1
#
_cell.length_a   1.000
_cell.length_b   1.000
_cell.length_c   1.000
_cell.angle_alpha   90.00
_cell.angle_beta   90.00
_cell.angle_gamma   90.00
#
_symmetry.space_group_name_H-M   'P 1'
#
loop_
_entity.id
_entity.type
_entity.pdbx_description
1 polymer ?
#
loop_
_entity_poly.entity_id
_entity_poly.type
_entity_poly.pdbx_seq_one_letter_code
_entity_poly.pdbx_strand_id
1 'polypeptide(L)' 'MPLFDLPLDQLRGYTSAVTPPADLQAFWDATLEEARAFPLEATFEPVENYLAVIDTFDVTFNGYGG' A
#
# COMPACT_ATOMS: atom_id res chain seq x y z
N MET A 1 23.13 15.84 8.64
CA MET A 1 21.99 16.51 9.32
C MET A 1 21.47 15.54 10.36
N PRO A 2 21.46 15.84 11.66
CA PRO A 2 20.74 14.99 12.60
C PRO A 2 19.25 15.06 12.24
N LEU A 3 18.61 13.90 12.11
CA LEU A 3 17.16 13.80 11.95
C LEU A 3 16.56 14.08 13.34
N PHE A 4 15.82 15.17 13.49
CA PHE A 4 15.12 15.51 14.72
C PHE A 4 13.63 15.66 14.43
N ASP A 5 12.82 15.32 15.42
CA ASP A 5 11.36 15.41 15.40
C ASP A 5 10.90 16.00 16.74
N LEU A 6 9.59 16.10 16.95
CA LEU A 6 8.99 16.45 18.22
C LEU A 6 9.47 15.50 19.34
N PRO A 7 9.66 16.01 20.56
CA PRO A 7 9.84 15.19 21.74
C PRO A 7 8.71 14.14 21.91
N LEU A 8 9.04 12.99 22.50
CA LEU A 8 8.12 11.84 22.62
C LEU A 8 6.78 12.19 23.29
N ASP A 9 6.79 13.06 24.30
CA ASP A 9 5.60 13.55 24.99
C ASP A 9 4.69 14.36 24.06
N GLN A 10 5.26 15.12 23.14
CA GLN A 10 4.53 15.88 22.12
C GLN A 10 4.02 14.97 21.00
N LEU A 11 4.83 14.01 20.53
CA LEU A 11 4.42 13.02 19.52
C LEU A 11 3.21 12.20 19.97
N ARG A 12 3.15 11.81 21.25
CA ARG A 12 2.02 11.06 21.80
C ARG A 12 0.69 11.83 21.77
N GLY A 13 0.75 13.16 21.83
CA GLY A 13 -0.41 14.03 21.77
C GLY A 13 -0.66 14.64 20.40
N TYR A 14 0.23 14.40 19.43
CA TYR A 14 0.12 15.01 18.11
C TYR A 14 -1.06 14.43 17.34
N THR A 15 -1.94 15.30 16.86
CA THR A 15 -2.99 14.95 15.90
C THR A 15 -2.92 15.91 14.72
N SER A 16 -3.15 15.37 13.53
CA SER A 16 -3.21 16.17 12.31
C SER A 16 -4.39 17.15 12.35
N ALA A 17 -4.18 18.36 11.82
CA ALA A 17 -5.24 19.35 11.58
C ALA A 17 -5.82 19.27 10.15
N VAL A 18 -5.48 18.23 9.39
CA VAL A 18 -5.94 18.05 8.01
C VAL A 18 -7.47 17.90 7.98
N THR A 19 -8.10 18.72 7.15
CA THR A 19 -9.51 18.56 6.80
C THR A 19 -9.60 17.70 5.54
N PRO A 20 -10.25 16.52 5.59
CA PRO A 20 -10.40 15.69 4.40
C PRO A 20 -11.29 16.40 3.36
N PRO A 21 -11.00 16.25 2.06
CA PRO A 21 -11.92 16.66 1.01
C PRO A 21 -13.31 16.04 1.20
N ALA A 22 -14.36 16.76 0.82
CA ALA A 22 -15.74 16.31 1.00
C ALA A 22 -16.07 15.03 0.20
N ASP A 23 -15.33 14.79 -0.87
CA ASP A 23 -15.48 13.68 -1.81
C ASP A 23 -14.47 12.54 -1.58
N LEU A 24 -13.66 12.59 -0.52
CA LEU A 24 -12.59 11.62 -0.27
C LEU A 24 -13.07 10.16 -0.35
N GLN A 25 -14.24 9.86 0.23
CA GLN A 25 -14.83 8.53 0.19
C GLN A 25 -15.25 8.15 -1.23
N ALA A 26 -16.00 9.02 -1.91
CA ALA A 26 -16.51 8.77 -3.26
C ALA A 26 -15.37 8.59 -4.27
N PHE A 27 -14.28 9.37 -4.14
CA PHE A 27 -13.09 9.22 -4.96
C PHE A 27 -12.47 7.83 -4.83
N TRP A 28 -12.28 7.34 -3.60
CA TRP A 28 -11.67 6.04 -3.37
C TRP A 28 -12.60 4.88 -3.72
N ASP A 29 -13.90 5.02 -3.51
CA ASP A 29 -14.89 4.03 -3.94
C ASP A 29 -14.84 3.85 -5.46
N ALA A 30 -14.90 4.95 -6.22
CA ALA A 30 -14.80 4.91 -7.68
C ALA A 30 -13.47 4.33 -8.15
N THR A 31 -12.34 4.77 -7.56
CA THR A 31 -11.00 4.28 -7.92
C THR A 31 -10.88 2.77 -7.72
N LEU A 32 -11.42 2.24 -6.62
CA LEU A 32 -11.39 0.79 -6.34
C LEU A 32 -12.38 0.01 -7.19
N GLU A 33 -13.53 0.57 -7.54
CA GLU A 33 -14.48 -0.02 -8.49
C GLU A 33 -13.86 -0.15 -9.89
N GLU A 34 -13.17 0.89 -10.37
CA GLU A 34 -12.45 0.86 -11.65
C GLU A 34 -11.37 -0.24 -11.66
N ALA A 35 -10.56 -0.33 -10.62
CA ALA A 35 -9.54 -1.38 -10.51
C ALA A 35 -10.16 -2.80 -10.49
N ARG A 36 -11.30 -2.99 -9.82
CA ARG A 36 -12.00 -4.29 -9.75
C ARG A 36 -12.62 -4.73 -11.09
N ALA A 37 -12.73 -3.82 -12.06
CA ALA A 37 -13.20 -4.18 -13.40
C ALA A 37 -12.17 -5.03 -14.16
N PHE A 38 -10.90 -5.00 -13.76
CA PHE A 38 -9.85 -5.85 -14.29
C PHE A 38 -9.73 -7.14 -13.45
N PRO A 39 -9.66 -8.32 -14.08
CA PRO A 39 -9.35 -9.54 -13.35
C PRO A 39 -7.96 -9.42 -12.72
N LEU A 40 -7.79 -9.88 -11.48
CA LEU A 40 -6.52 -9.77 -10.76
C LEU A 40 -5.36 -10.49 -11.48
N GLU A 41 -5.65 -11.58 -12.21
CA GLU A 41 -4.68 -12.40 -12.96
C GLU A 41 -3.37 -12.67 -12.22
N ALA A 42 -3.47 -12.95 -10.91
CA ALA A 42 -2.29 -13.19 -10.10
C ALA A 42 -1.58 -14.49 -10.51
N THR A 43 -0.30 -14.39 -10.86
CA THR A 43 0.60 -15.51 -11.12
C THR A 43 1.67 -15.57 -10.03
N PHE A 44 2.08 -16.78 -9.69
CA PHE A 44 3.09 -17.05 -8.67
C PHE A 44 4.04 -18.12 -9.22
N GLU A 45 5.22 -17.70 -9.66
CA GLU A 45 6.22 -18.58 -10.25
C GLU A 45 7.34 -18.84 -9.23
N PRO A 46 7.62 -20.10 -8.84
CA PRO A 46 8.72 -20.39 -7.92
C PRO A 46 10.06 -19.92 -8.50
N VAL A 47 10.86 -19.25 -7.67
CA VAL A 47 12.22 -18.81 -8.02
C VAL A 47 13.23 -19.44 -7.08
N GLU A 48 14.28 -20.01 -7.67
CA GLU A 48 15.43 -20.52 -6.92
C GLU A 48 16.14 -19.37 -6.22
N ASN A 49 16.21 -19.43 -4.89
CA ASN A 49 16.80 -18.40 -4.05
C ASN A 49 18.00 -18.91 -3.22
N TYR A 50 18.34 -20.20 -3.30
CA TYR A 50 19.39 -20.86 -2.50
C TYR A 50 19.25 -20.75 -0.97
N LEU A 51 18.06 -20.39 -0.47
CA LEU A 51 17.77 -20.32 0.96
C LEU A 51 17.16 -21.63 1.44
N ALA A 52 17.72 -22.21 2.50
CA ALA A 52 17.32 -23.52 2.97
C ALA A 52 15.91 -23.59 3.61
N VAL A 53 15.32 -22.44 3.94
CA VAL A 53 14.06 -22.37 4.73
C VAL A 53 13.06 -21.34 4.21
N ILE A 54 13.34 -20.70 3.07
CA ILE A 54 12.48 -19.66 2.49
C ILE A 54 12.11 -20.10 1.08
N ASP A 55 10.83 -20.17 0.80
CA ASP A 55 10.31 -20.29 -0.57
C ASP A 55 10.14 -18.89 -1.15
N THR A 56 10.62 -18.67 -2.38
CA THR A 56 10.46 -17.40 -3.10
C THR A 56 9.65 -17.61 -4.37
N PHE A 57 8.77 -16.65 -4.66
CA PHE A 57 7.95 -16.62 -5.85
C PHE A 57 8.13 -15.27 -6.54
N ASP A 58 8.28 -15.29 -7.86
CA ASP A 58 8.01 -14.12 -8.70
C ASP A 58 6.49 -13.98 -8.82
N VAL A 59 5.98 -12.79 -8.51
CA VAL A 59 4.55 -12.52 -8.39
C VAL A 59 4.16 -11.39 -9.32
N THR A 60 3.27 -11.67 -10.25
CA THR A 60 2.67 -10.68 -11.15
C THR A 60 1.16 -10.66 -10.94
N PHE A 61 0.55 -9.49 -10.95
CA PHE A 61 -0.91 -9.32 -10.90
C PHE A 61 -1.28 -7.97 -11.52
N ASN A 62 -2.53 -7.84 -11.97
CA ASN A 62 -3.07 -6.62 -12.57
C ASN A 62 -3.39 -5.59 -11.48
N GLY A 63 -2.85 -4.38 -11.63
CA GLY A 63 -2.89 -3.32 -10.64
C GLY A 63 -3.94 -2.25 -10.96
N TYR A 64 -3.60 -0.98 -10.68
CA TYR A 64 -4.43 0.13 -11.14
C TYR A 64 -4.33 0.26 -12.67
N GLY A 65 -5.49 0.19 -13.35
CA GLY A 65 -5.57 0.23 -14.81
C GLY A 65 -5.42 -1.14 -15.49
N GLY A 66 -5.48 -2.23 -14.71
CA GLY A 66 -5.21 -3.59 -15.19
C GLY A 66 -3.73 -3.90 -15.22
#